data_AF-A0A2G9V5A2-F1
#
_entry.id   AF-A0A2G9V5A2-F1
#
_cell.length_a   1.000
_cell.length_b   1.000
_cell.length_c   1.000
_cell.angle_alpha   90.00
_cell.angle_beta   90.00
_cell.angle_gamma   90.00
#
_symmetry.space_group_name_H-M   'P 1'
#
loop_
_entity.id
_entity.type
_entity.pdbx_description
1 polymer ?
#
loop_
_entity_poly.entity_id
_entity_poly.type
_entity_poly.pdbx_seq_one_letter_code
_entity_poly.pdbx_strand_id
1 'polypeptide(L)'
;MKCIITVEALGTFAYEYSLEVNGKNYEKFREEQSKKLLCWETHIGGEETRIVLDKESMEVWVNGNKIDTAGEFVADGTETHFEVGRHVCKIRATSSGRKKTGVVHDLYVDGEPVPQMTFSKTR
;
A
#
# COMPACT_ATOMS: atom_id res chain seq x y z
N MET A 1 -2.32 -4.70 -17.61
CA MET A 1 -1.66 -5.72 -16.78
C MET A 1 -2.24 -7.08 -17.15
N LYS A 2 -1.42 -8.10 -17.40
CA LYS A 2 -1.90 -9.45 -17.73
C LYS A 2 -1.88 -10.31 -16.47
N CYS A 3 -3.01 -10.92 -16.13
CA CYS A 3 -3.14 -11.86 -15.03
C CYS A 3 -3.62 -13.20 -15.58
N ILE A 4 -3.01 -14.30 -15.13
CA ILE A 4 -3.37 -15.66 -15.53
C ILE A 4 -3.64 -16.45 -14.25
N ILE A 5 -4.85 -17.02 -14.14
CA ILE A 5 -5.17 -18.00 -13.11
C ILE A 5 -5.14 -19.36 -13.78
N THR A 6 -4.30 -20.26 -13.27
CA THR A 6 -4.24 -21.65 -13.71
C THR A 6 -4.84 -22.53 -12.63
N VAL A 7 -5.68 -23.49 -13.06
CA VAL A 7 -6.32 -24.46 -12.19
C VAL A 7 -5.86 -25.85 -12.61
N GLU A 8 -5.20 -26.56 -11.70
CA GLU A 8 -4.65 -27.90 -11.95
C GLU A 8 -5.30 -28.90 -11.00
N ALA A 9 -5.62 -30.09 -11.49
CA ALA A 9 -6.16 -31.15 -10.64
C ALA A 9 -5.03 -31.77 -9.78
N LEU A 10 -5.18 -31.72 -8.46
CA LEU A 10 -4.33 -32.40 -7.49
C LEU A 10 -5.05 -33.67 -7.00
N GLY A 11 -4.83 -34.78 -7.71
CA GLY A 11 -5.50 -36.04 -7.40
C GLY A 11 -6.98 -36.03 -7.78
N THR A 12 -7.82 -36.75 -7.03
CA THR A 12 -9.22 -37.02 -7.41
C THR A 12 -10.22 -35.95 -6.92
N PHE A 13 -9.90 -35.24 -5.84
CA PHE A 13 -10.85 -34.33 -5.17
C PHE A 13 -10.23 -32.99 -4.74
N ALA A 14 -9.06 -32.63 -5.25
CA ALA A 14 -8.43 -31.34 -4.95
C ALA A 14 -7.97 -30.62 -6.22
N TYR A 15 -7.92 -29.29 -6.14
CA TYR A 15 -7.45 -28.42 -7.20
C TYR A 15 -6.41 -27.46 -6.62
N GLU A 16 -5.33 -27.27 -7.37
CA GLU A 16 -4.37 -26.20 -7.12
C GLU A 16 -4.74 -24.97 -7.94
N TYR A 17 -4.60 -23.80 -7.32
CA TYR A 17 -4.76 -22.53 -7.99
C TYR A 17 -3.43 -21.80 -7.95
N SER A 18 -2.92 -21.45 -9.13
CA SER A 18 -1.77 -20.55 -9.24
C SER A 18 -2.17 -19.26 -9.94
N LEU A 19 -1.60 -18.15 -9.47
CA LEU A 19 -1.78 -16.83 -10.07
C LEU A 19 -0.44 -16.34 -10.58
N GLU A 20 -0.40 -16.02 -11.87
CA GLU A 20 0.69 -15.28 -12.50
C GLU A 20 0.25 -13.85 -12.84
N VAL A 21 1.14 -12.89 -12.58
CA VAL A 21 0.97 -11.49 -12.94
C VAL A 21 2.16 -11.07 -13.79
N ASN A 22 1.89 -10.70 -15.06
CA ASN A 22 2.90 -10.36 -16.06
C ASN A 22 4.05 -11.39 -16.16
N GLY A 23 3.72 -12.69 -16.13
CA GLY A 23 4.70 -13.79 -16.24
C GLY A 23 5.56 -13.99 -14.99
N LYS A 24 5.12 -13.49 -13.83
CA LYS A 24 5.73 -13.76 -12.52
C LYS A 24 4.69 -14.46 -11.65
N ASN A 25 5.10 -15.46 -10.89
CA ASN A 25 4.24 -16.04 -9.88
C ASN A 25 3.82 -14.97 -8.85
N TYR A 26 2.69 -15.22 -8.19
CA TYR A 26 2.10 -14.30 -7.23
C TYR A 26 3.06 -13.88 -6.12
N GLU A 27 3.85 -14.82 -5.58
CA GLU A 27 4.77 -14.52 -4.47
C GLU A 27 5.85 -13.50 -4.86
N LYS A 28 6.48 -13.71 -6.02
CA LYS A 28 7.49 -12.81 -6.57
C LYS A 28 6.88 -11.45 -6.91
N PHE A 29 5.70 -11.45 -7.54
CA PHE A 29 4.99 -10.21 -7.84
C PHE A 29 4.69 -9.43 -6.55
N ARG A 30 4.15 -10.10 -5.53
CA ARG A 30 3.83 -9.51 -4.22
C ARG A 30 5.06 -8.93 -3.53
N GLU A 31 6.18 -9.65 -3.53
CA GLU A 31 7.43 -9.17 -2.95
C GLU A 31 7.92 -7.90 -3.66
N GLU A 32 7.87 -7.88 -4.99
CA GLU A 32 8.24 -6.70 -5.77
C GLU A 32 7.31 -5.51 -5.49
N GLN A 33 5.99 -5.73 -5.39
CA GLN A 33 5.04 -4.67 -5.05
C GLN A 33 5.27 -4.12 -3.64
N SER A 34 5.53 -4.98 -2.65
CA SER A 34 5.78 -4.56 -1.25
C SER A 34 7.01 -3.67 -1.07
N LYS A 35 7.95 -3.71 -2.03
CA LYS A 35 9.13 -2.82 -2.02
C LYS A 35 8.78 -1.41 -2.44
N LYS A 36 7.72 -1.21 -3.22
CA LYS A 36 7.33 0.06 -3.84
C LYS A 36 6.12 0.68 -3.15
N LEU A 37 5.15 -0.16 -2.83
CA LEU A 37 3.87 0.24 -2.26
C LEU A 37 3.90 0.15 -0.74
N LEU A 38 3.39 1.18 -0.07
CA LEU A 38 3.01 1.13 1.33
C LEU A 38 1.49 1.11 1.40
N CYS A 39 0.94 0.27 2.26
CA CYS A 39 -0.51 0.09 2.39
C CYS A 39 -0.95 0.30 3.83
N TRP A 40 -2.09 0.95 4.00
CA TRP A 40 -2.80 1.11 5.26
C TRP A 40 -4.26 0.69 5.06
N GLU A 41 -4.81 0.04 6.08
CA GLU A 41 -6.22 -0.31 6.14
C GLU A 41 -6.79 0.23 7.44
N THR A 42 -7.88 0.97 7.35
CA THR A 42 -8.56 1.60 8.49
C THR A 42 -10.03 1.80 8.17
N HIS A 43 -10.80 2.28 9.14
CA HIS A 43 -12.19 2.67 8.94
C HIS A 43 -12.30 4.19 8.91
N ILE A 44 -12.80 4.74 7.81
CA ILE A 44 -13.03 6.19 7.64
C ILE A 44 -14.53 6.37 7.38
N GLY A 45 -15.20 7.20 8.18
CA GLY A 45 -16.65 7.39 8.05
C GLY A 45 -17.49 6.12 8.28
N GLY A 46 -16.94 5.10 8.95
CA GLY A 46 -17.59 3.80 9.14
C GLY A 46 -17.39 2.80 8.01
N GLU A 47 -16.65 3.16 6.96
CA GLU A 47 -16.34 2.27 5.82
C GLU A 47 -14.89 1.78 5.87
N GLU A 48 -14.69 0.50 5.54
CA GLU A 48 -13.36 -0.05 5.31
C GLU A 48 -12.68 0.71 4.16
N THR A 49 -11.53 1.31 4.47
CA THR A 49 -10.78 2.14 3.54
C THR A 49 -9.35 1.65 3.45
N ARG A 50 -8.90 1.36 2.23
CA ARG A 50 -7.51 1.05 1.91
C ARG A 50 -6.84 2.24 1.26
N ILE A 51 -5.76 2.71 1.88
CA ILE A 51 -4.91 3.78 1.37
C ILE A 51 -3.57 3.16 0.94
N VAL A 52 -3.10 3.52 -0.26
CA VAL A 52 -1.84 3.03 -0.81
C VAL A 52 -0.99 4.21 -1.27
N LEU A 53 0.27 4.25 -0.85
CA LEU A 53 1.30 5.14 -1.38
C LEU A 53 2.22 4.34 -2.29
N ASP A 54 2.39 4.79 -3.53
CA ASP A 54 3.51 4.37 -4.37
C ASP A 54 4.71 5.27 -4.10
N LYS A 55 5.77 4.72 -3.48
CA LYS A 55 6.98 5.49 -3.12
C LYS A 55 7.80 5.95 -4.32
N GLU A 56 7.59 5.38 -5.50
CA GLU A 56 8.34 5.75 -6.70
C GLU A 56 7.70 6.95 -7.40
N SER A 57 6.38 6.89 -7.62
CA SER A 57 5.61 7.95 -8.26
C SER A 57 5.10 9.02 -7.28
N MET A 58 5.12 8.73 -5.98
CA MET A 58 4.49 9.51 -4.90
C MET A 58 2.97 9.67 -5.06
N GLU A 59 2.33 8.80 -5.86
CA GLU A 59 0.88 8.79 -6.02
C GLU A 59 0.18 8.12 -4.83
N VAL A 60 -0.94 8.71 -4.42
CA VAL A 60 -1.82 8.15 -3.39
C VAL A 60 -3.08 7.59 -4.02
N TRP A 61 -3.45 6.39 -3.59
CA TRP A 61 -4.64 5.67 -4.04
C TRP A 61 -5.54 5.34 -2.86
N VAL A 62 -6.83 5.58 -3.01
CA VAL A 62 -7.87 5.25 -2.02
C VAL A 62 -8.87 4.31 -2.65
N ASN A 63 -9.04 3.12 -2.07
CA ASN A 63 -9.95 2.08 -2.56
C ASN A 63 -9.77 1.78 -4.06
N GLY A 64 -8.52 1.82 -4.55
CA GLY A 64 -8.17 1.54 -5.95
C GLY A 64 -8.31 2.72 -6.90
N ASN A 65 -8.70 3.92 -6.42
CA ASN A 65 -8.76 5.13 -7.22
C ASN A 65 -7.62 6.07 -6.85
N LYS A 66 -6.92 6.59 -7.86
CA LYS A 66 -5.93 7.65 -7.65
C LYS A 66 -6.67 8.92 -7.22
N ILE A 67 -6.14 9.60 -6.21
CA ILE A 67 -6.71 10.84 -5.68
C ILE A 67 -5.76 12.02 -5.90
N ASP A 68 -6.31 13.22 -5.84
CA ASP A 68 -5.52 14.44 -5.85
C ASP A 68 -4.88 14.68 -4.48
N THR A 69 -3.64 15.17 -4.49
CA THR A 69 -2.84 15.39 -3.29
C THR A 69 -2.13 16.74 -3.35
N ALA A 70 -1.95 17.39 -2.20
CA ALA A 70 -1.14 18.59 -2.07
C ALA A 70 0.11 18.30 -1.23
N GLY A 71 1.29 18.66 -1.74
CA GLY A 71 2.56 18.50 -1.03
C GLY A 71 2.97 19.75 -0.28
N GLU A 72 3.44 19.60 0.96
CA GLU A 72 4.00 20.66 1.80
C GLU A 72 5.38 20.25 2.33
N PHE A 73 6.34 21.18 2.29
CA PHE A 73 7.65 21.00 2.94
C PHE A 73 7.57 21.47 4.39
N VAL A 74 7.92 20.60 5.32
CA VAL A 74 7.94 20.88 6.76
C VAL A 74 9.37 20.75 7.30
N ALA A 75 9.61 21.24 8.52
CA ALA A 75 10.96 21.27 9.11
C ALA A 75 11.67 19.89 9.11
N ASP A 76 10.91 18.81 9.30
CA ASP A 76 11.45 17.45 9.44
C ASP A 76 11.20 16.54 8.21
N GLY A 77 10.73 17.09 7.08
CA GLY A 77 10.44 16.28 5.90
C GLY A 77 9.36 16.88 5.00
N THR A 78 8.48 16.03 4.48
CA THR A 78 7.36 16.46 3.61
C THR A 78 6.06 15.88 4.11
N GLU A 79 4.98 16.63 3.95
CA GLU A 79 3.62 16.15 4.17
C GLU A 79 2.87 16.11 2.84
N THR A 80 2.17 15.01 2.59
CA THR A 80 1.27 14.84 1.44
C THR A 80 -0.15 14.82 1.97
N HIS A 81 -0.92 15.87 1.69
CA HIS A 81 -2.28 16.08 2.18
C HIS A 81 -3.31 15.64 1.16
N PHE A 82 -4.41 15.05 1.64
CA PHE A 82 -5.56 14.66 0.85
C PHE A 82 -6.80 14.48 1.71
N GLU A 83 -7.96 14.30 1.07
CA GLU A 83 -9.23 14.11 1.75
C GLU A 83 -9.89 12.79 1.35
N VAL A 84 -10.54 12.14 2.31
CA VAL A 84 -11.43 10.99 2.07
C VAL A 84 -12.79 11.33 2.66
N GLY A 85 -13.74 11.70 1.79
CA GLY A 85 -15.04 12.21 2.22
C GLY A 85 -14.90 13.55 2.94
N ARG A 86 -15.07 13.55 4.28
CA ARG A 86 -14.89 14.73 5.14
C ARG A 86 -13.66 14.66 6.04
N HIS A 87 -12.90 13.57 5.92
CA HIS A 87 -11.77 13.28 6.80
C HIS A 87 -10.48 13.80 6.18
N VAL A 88 -9.72 14.53 6.97
CA VAL A 88 -8.44 15.11 6.53
C VAL A 88 -7.35 14.09 6.77
N CYS A 89 -6.67 13.72 5.68
CA CYS A 89 -5.63 12.72 5.71
C CYS A 89 -4.29 13.36 5.37
N LYS A 90 -3.22 12.84 5.96
CA LYS A 90 -1.86 13.19 5.53
C LYS A 90 -0.92 12.02 5.64
N ILE A 91 0.02 11.94 4.70
CA ILE A 91 1.19 11.08 4.80
C ILE A 91 2.39 11.95 5.09
N ARG A 92 3.05 11.71 6.22
CA ARG A 92 4.28 12.40 6.60
C ARG A 92 5.48 11.55 6.21
N ALA A 93 6.35 12.08 5.36
CA ALA A 93 7.62 11.47 5.00
C ALA A 93 8.74 12.10 5.82
N THR A 94 9.40 11.30 6.66
CA THR A 94 10.47 11.75 7.56
C THR A 94 11.75 10.98 7.28
N SER A 95 12.90 11.66 7.28
CA SER A 95 14.19 10.97 7.20
C SER A 95 14.43 10.15 8.46
N SER A 96 14.65 8.85 8.33
CA SER A 96 14.95 7.98 9.48
C SER A 96 16.32 8.23 10.12
N GLY A 97 17.16 9.08 9.50
CA GLY A 97 18.56 9.26 9.88
C GLY A 97 19.45 8.02 9.67
N ARG A 98 18.88 6.88 9.25
CA ARG A 98 19.58 5.61 9.03
C ARG A 98 19.66 5.29 7.55
N LYS A 99 20.88 5.17 7.01
CA LYS A 99 21.12 4.85 5.58
C LYS A 99 20.35 3.61 5.08
N LYS A 100 20.19 2.58 5.92
CA LYS A 100 19.48 1.34 5.56
C LYS A 100 17.95 1.49 5.50
N THR A 101 17.38 2.37 6.31
CA THR A 101 15.92 2.51 6.45
C THR A 101 15.40 3.61 5.51
N GLY A 102 16.22 4.64 5.24
CA GLY A 102 15.87 5.69 4.29
C GLY A 102 14.76 6.61 4.81
N VAL A 103 13.75 6.85 4.00
CA VAL A 103 12.59 7.70 4.34
C VAL A 103 11.46 6.82 4.85
N VAL A 104 10.91 7.17 6.02
CA VAL A 104 9.74 6.53 6.63
C VAL A 104 8.51 7.36 6.30
N HIS A 105 7.41 6.68 5.99
CA HIS A 105 6.14 7.33 5.68
C HIS A 105 5.09 6.87 6.68
N ASP A 106 4.47 7.82 7.36
CA ASP A 106 3.46 7.58 8.39
C ASP A 106 2.14 8.23 7.96
N LEU A 107 1.05 7.46 7.97
CA LEU A 107 -0.29 7.93 7.62
C LEU A 107 -1.00 8.44 8.87
N TYR A 108 -1.69 9.57 8.73
CA TYR A 108 -2.59 10.12 9.73
C TYR A 108 -3.97 10.39 9.11
N VAL A 109 -5.02 10.10 9.87
CA VAL A 109 -6.42 10.42 9.54
C VAL A 109 -6.99 11.21 10.71
N ASP A 110 -7.47 12.43 10.45
CA ASP A 110 -7.95 13.37 11.47
C ASP A 110 -6.94 13.61 12.63
N GLY A 111 -5.65 13.53 12.30
CA GLY A 111 -4.55 13.68 13.27
C GLY A 111 -4.14 12.40 13.99
N GLU A 112 -4.90 11.31 13.86
CA GLU A 112 -4.58 10.03 14.48
C GLU A 112 -3.73 9.14 13.57
N PRO A 113 -2.64 8.53 14.07
CA PRO A 113 -1.76 7.68 13.27
C PRO A 113 -2.43 6.35 12.90
N VAL A 114 -2.26 5.93 11.65
CA VAL A 114 -2.75 4.64 11.15
C VAL A 114 -1.57 3.66 11.01
N PRO A 115 -1.61 2.48 11.65
CA PRO A 115 -0.56 1.47 11.51
C PRO A 115 -0.41 0.99 10.06
N GLN A 116 0.83 0.94 9.57
CA GLN A 116 1.11 0.37 8.26
C GLN A 116 0.84 -1.13 8.25
N MET A 117 0.23 -1.62 7.17
CA MET A 117 0.06 -3.04 6.96
C MET A 117 1.42 -3.73 6.81
N THR A 118 1.61 -4.82 7.56
CA THR A 118 2.76 -5.70 7.42
C THR A 118 2.31 -7.02 6.80
N PHE A 119 2.89 -7.37 5.64
CA PHE A 119 2.66 -8.69 5.06
C PHE A 119 3.52 -9.70 5.83
N SER A 120 2.94 -10.40 6.81
CA SER A 120 3.59 -11.57 7.40
C SER A 120 3.75 -12.64 6.32
N LYS A 121 4.94 -13.24 6.20
CA LYS A 121 5.10 -14.45 5.39
C LYS A 121 4.23 -15.54 6.01
N THR A 122 3.18 -15.96 5.29
CA THR A 122 2.50 -17.23 5.59
C THR A 122 3.57 -18.32 5.49
N ARG A 123 3.75 -19.06 6.59
CA ARG A 123 4.80 -20.06 6.76
C ARG A 123 4.45 -21.34 6.02
#